data_AF-A0A2V5TL84-F1
#
_entry.id   AF-A0A2V5TL84-F1
#
_cell.length_a   1.000
_cell.length_b   1.000
_cell.length_c   1.000
_cell.angle_alpha   90.00
_cell.angle_beta   90.00
_cell.angle_gamma   90.00
#
_symmetry.space_group_name_H-M   'P 1'
#
loop_
_entity.id
_entity.type
_entity.pdbx_description
1 polymer ?
#
loop_
_entity_poly.entity_id
_entity_poly.type
_entity_poly.pdbx_seq_one_letter_code
_entity_poly.pdbx_strand_id
1 'polypeptide(L)'
;MRATKFFAVLRPGKISEVDAFELLKQALGLAGMDRQTANDFEKAKKKIQKRGTDVLPIALASIEFDFARVNHKQLDWVSLVSAELTPEFCGTFARELSRTSSLVMAAVLDRDYDYWQNAEDTLQYKAAGRSHAHLPMKSNGLPPPLTQDVIDISSNPGRRIVKSGFFEIVGYLMWFTDVFWNLTGVDKAAMYSVSECTITEEAPGLIRVQAGNKLFSSAEGEEARLQKRLREVLFGKR
;
A
#
# COMPACT_ATOMS: atom_id res chain seq x y z
N MET A 1 -1.35 16.54 -11.28
CA MET A 1 -2.26 15.36 -11.33
C MET A 1 -1.99 14.54 -10.07
N ARG A 2 -3.01 14.14 -9.31
CA ARG A 2 -2.80 13.30 -8.11
C ARG A 2 -2.31 11.93 -8.56
N ALA A 3 -1.24 11.44 -7.96
CA ALA A 3 -0.69 10.13 -8.30
C ALA A 3 -1.40 9.03 -7.48
N THR A 4 -1.68 7.92 -8.15
CA THR A 4 -2.21 6.71 -7.52
C THR A 4 -1.04 5.87 -7.01
N LYS A 5 -1.21 5.25 -5.85
CA LYS A 5 -0.28 4.29 -5.28
C LYS A 5 -0.94 2.93 -5.17
N PHE A 6 -0.39 1.92 -5.83
CA PHE A 6 -0.66 0.53 -5.53
C PHE A 6 0.33 0.07 -4.47
N PHE A 7 -0.14 -0.56 -3.41
CA PHE A 7 0.72 -1.09 -2.35
C PHE A 7 0.30 -2.52 -2.03
N ALA A 8 1.22 -3.48 -2.18
CA ALA A 8 1.00 -4.87 -1.86
C ALA A 8 1.96 -5.36 -0.79
N VAL A 9 1.39 -6.06 0.19
CA VAL A 9 2.10 -6.79 1.23
C VAL A 9 2.29 -8.22 0.76
N LEU A 10 3.52 -8.70 0.87
CA LEU A 10 3.94 -9.99 0.39
C LEU A 10 4.51 -10.82 1.54
N ARG A 11 4.33 -12.14 1.45
CA ARG A 11 4.98 -13.10 2.34
C ARG A 11 6.49 -13.01 2.14
N PRO A 12 7.27 -12.95 3.23
CA PRO A 12 8.71 -12.73 3.16
C PRO A 12 9.38 -13.89 2.42
N GLY A 13 10.22 -13.56 1.44
CA GLY A 13 11.02 -14.55 0.71
C GLY A 13 10.26 -15.40 -0.30
N LYS A 14 8.96 -15.16 -0.53
CA LYS A 14 8.17 -15.91 -1.53
C LYS A 14 8.35 -15.43 -2.96
N ILE A 15 8.82 -14.21 -3.13
CA ILE A 15 9.12 -13.62 -4.43
C ILE A 15 10.36 -12.71 -4.29
N SER A 16 11.22 -12.69 -5.30
CA SER A 16 12.33 -11.74 -5.34
C SER A 16 11.88 -10.40 -5.91
N GLU A 17 12.66 -9.33 -5.68
CA GLU A 17 12.42 -8.03 -6.31
C GLU A 17 12.42 -8.13 -7.84
N VAL A 18 13.33 -8.94 -8.41
CA VAL A 18 13.42 -9.16 -9.85
C VAL A 18 12.17 -9.84 -10.38
N ASP A 19 11.68 -10.88 -9.70
CA ASP A 19 10.47 -11.58 -10.11
C ASP A 19 9.24 -10.66 -10.01
N ALA A 20 9.12 -9.87 -8.94
CA ALA A 20 8.06 -8.89 -8.79
C ALA A 20 8.10 -7.81 -9.90
N PHE A 21 9.30 -7.40 -10.33
CA PHE A 21 9.49 -6.47 -11.44
C PHE A 21 9.14 -7.09 -12.81
N GLU A 22 9.41 -8.38 -13.02
CA GLU A 22 8.96 -9.10 -14.23
C GLU A 22 7.44 -9.26 -14.26
N LEU A 23 6.79 -9.48 -13.10
CA LEU A 23 5.33 -9.47 -13.02
C LEU A 23 4.74 -8.09 -13.35
N LEU A 24 5.42 -7.00 -12.99
CA LEU A 24 5.03 -5.65 -13.42
C LEU A 24 5.05 -5.55 -14.96
N LYS A 25 6.12 -6.02 -15.60
CA LYS A 25 6.22 -6.06 -17.08
C LYS A 25 5.06 -6.85 -17.70
N GLN A 26 4.77 -8.03 -17.16
CA GLN A 26 3.66 -8.85 -17.63
C GLN A 26 2.32 -8.14 -17.45
N ALA A 27 2.06 -7.54 -16.29
CA ALA A 27 0.83 -6.80 -16.02
C ALA A 27 0.67 -5.58 -16.94
N LEU A 28 1.76 -4.87 -17.26
CA LEU A 28 1.76 -3.78 -18.24
C LEU A 28 1.36 -4.25 -19.63
N GLY A 29 1.91 -5.39 -20.10
CA GLY A 29 1.54 -5.99 -21.36
C GLY A 29 0.07 -6.42 -21.41
N LEU A 30 -0.42 -7.08 -20.36
CA LEU A 30 -1.82 -7.51 -20.25
C LEU A 30 -2.81 -6.34 -20.18
N ALA A 31 -2.40 -5.21 -19.60
CA ALA A 31 -3.22 -4.00 -19.50
C ALA A 31 -3.10 -3.08 -20.73
N GLY A 32 -2.28 -3.43 -21.73
CA GLY A 32 -2.03 -2.56 -22.89
C GLY A 32 -1.31 -1.25 -22.53
N MET A 33 -0.59 -1.23 -21.41
CA MET A 33 0.15 -0.08 -20.89
C MET A 33 1.64 -0.10 -21.25
N ASP A 34 2.10 -1.09 -22.03
CA ASP A 34 3.49 -1.20 -22.44
C ASP A 34 3.83 -0.15 -23.50
N ARG A 35 4.47 0.94 -23.06
CA ARG A 35 4.98 2.01 -23.94
C ARG A 35 6.51 2.01 -24.00
N GLN A 36 7.15 1.00 -23.41
CA GLN A 36 8.60 0.96 -23.23
C GLN A 36 9.22 -0.05 -24.18
N THR A 37 10.50 0.14 -24.48
CA THR A 37 11.21 -0.85 -25.28
C THR A 37 11.65 -2.01 -24.37
N ALA A 38 11.81 -3.20 -24.94
CA ALA A 38 12.42 -4.34 -24.24
C ALA A 38 13.79 -3.97 -23.61
N ASN A 39 14.53 -3.06 -24.24
CA ASN A 39 15.81 -2.55 -23.75
C ASN A 39 15.68 -1.72 -22.47
N ASP A 40 14.59 -0.95 -22.30
CA ASP A 40 14.37 -0.14 -21.10
C ASP A 40 14.12 -1.02 -19.88
N PHE A 41 13.32 -2.08 -20.06
CA PHE A 41 13.10 -3.10 -19.03
C PHE A 41 14.39 -3.80 -18.63
N GLU A 42 15.20 -4.24 -19.60
CA GLU A 42 16.47 -4.91 -19.31
C GLU A 42 17.45 -3.99 -18.55
N LYS A 43 17.48 -2.69 -18.89
CA LYS A 43 18.28 -1.71 -18.14
C LYS A 43 17.78 -1.56 -16.70
N ALA A 44 16.47 -1.45 -16.49
CA ALA A 44 15.88 -1.33 -15.16
C ALA A 44 16.11 -2.59 -14.31
N LYS A 45 15.93 -3.78 -14.90
CA LYS A 45 16.23 -5.07 -14.27
C LYS A 45 17.69 -5.19 -13.84
N LYS A 46 18.63 -4.79 -14.71
CA LYS A 46 20.06 -4.76 -14.37
C LYS A 46 20.37 -3.80 -13.23
N LYS A 47 19.63 -2.70 -13.09
CA LYS A 47 19.76 -1.80 -11.93
C LYS A 47 19.30 -2.50 -10.65
N ILE A 48 18.14 -3.15 -10.66
CA ILE A 48 17.62 -3.95 -9.52
C ILE A 48 18.66 -4.99 -9.09
N GLN A 49 19.20 -5.75 -10.02
CA GLN A 49 20.19 -6.80 -9.73
C GLN A 49 21.50 -6.26 -9.13
N LYS A 50 21.83 -4.98 -9.39
CA LYS A 50 23.03 -4.31 -8.88
C LYS A 50 22.78 -3.44 -7.64
N ARG A 51 21.52 -3.26 -7.24
CA ARG A 51 21.03 -2.19 -6.35
C ARG A 51 21.62 -2.20 -4.94
N GLY A 52 22.23 -3.30 -4.47
CA GLY A 52 22.87 -3.32 -3.15
C GLY A 52 21.94 -2.76 -2.06
N THR A 53 22.47 -1.92 -1.16
CA THR A 53 21.69 -1.23 -0.11
C THR A 53 21.00 0.06 -0.55
N ASP A 54 21.04 0.45 -1.83
CA ASP A 54 20.38 1.67 -2.30
C ASP A 54 18.86 1.49 -2.32
N VAL A 55 18.13 2.27 -1.52
CA VAL A 55 16.67 2.10 -1.32
C VAL A 55 15.83 2.94 -2.28
N LEU A 56 16.42 3.52 -3.35
CA LEU A 56 15.65 4.39 -4.24
C LEU A 56 14.71 3.58 -5.17
N PRO A 57 13.46 4.05 -5.39
CA PRO A 57 12.56 3.44 -6.36
C PRO A 57 13.16 3.39 -7.77
N ILE A 58 12.86 2.31 -8.49
CA ILE A 58 13.21 2.15 -9.90
C ILE A 58 12.13 2.79 -10.74
N ALA A 59 12.49 3.87 -11.44
CA ALA A 59 11.62 4.47 -12.43
C ALA A 59 11.60 3.64 -13.72
N LEU A 60 10.41 3.20 -14.13
CA LEU A 60 10.13 2.57 -15.41
C LEU A 60 9.03 3.41 -16.10
N ALA A 61 9.45 4.24 -17.06
CA ALA A 61 8.62 5.30 -17.64
C ALA A 61 7.99 6.21 -16.58
N SER A 62 6.66 6.26 -16.49
CA SER A 62 5.92 7.07 -15.52
C SER A 62 5.55 6.30 -14.24
N ILE A 63 6.04 5.08 -14.07
CA ILE A 63 5.81 4.24 -12.89
C ILE A 63 7.06 4.18 -12.03
N GLU A 64 6.94 4.62 -10.78
CA GLU A 64 7.93 4.36 -9.74
C GLU A 64 7.64 2.97 -9.15
N PHE A 65 8.58 2.03 -9.29
CA PHE A 65 8.54 0.71 -8.68
C PHE A 65 9.44 0.67 -7.45
N ASP A 66 8.90 0.21 -6.32
CA ASP A 66 9.71 0.00 -5.12
C ASP A 66 9.37 -1.33 -4.47
N PHE A 67 10.38 -1.94 -3.86
CA PHE A 67 10.30 -3.24 -3.20
C PHE A 67 11.19 -3.19 -1.98
N ALA A 68 10.70 -3.70 -0.85
CA ALA A 68 11.56 -3.88 0.31
C ALA A 68 11.21 -5.11 1.13
N ARG A 69 12.22 -5.61 1.83
CA ARG A 69 12.13 -6.70 2.81
C ARG A 69 12.31 -6.15 4.21
N VAL A 70 11.37 -6.47 5.10
CA VAL A 70 11.37 -6.04 6.49
C VAL A 70 11.44 -7.27 7.39
N ASN A 71 12.65 -7.83 7.54
CA ASN A 71 12.88 -9.11 8.24
C ASN A 71 12.24 -9.17 9.64
N HIS A 72 12.42 -8.12 10.44
CA HIS A 72 11.90 -8.07 11.81
C HIS A 72 10.36 -7.99 11.90
N LYS A 73 9.68 -7.61 10.80
CA LYS A 73 8.22 -7.63 10.66
C LYS A 73 7.74 -8.82 9.83
N GLN A 74 8.63 -9.70 9.40
CA GLN A 74 8.31 -10.90 8.63
C GLN A 74 7.43 -10.60 7.42
N LEU A 75 7.75 -9.53 6.68
CA LEU A 75 7.03 -9.16 5.48
C LEU A 75 7.98 -8.62 4.41
N ASP A 76 7.57 -8.81 3.16
CA ASP A 76 8.04 -8.05 2.01
C ASP A 76 6.91 -7.11 1.57
N TRP A 77 7.22 -6.07 0.82
CA TRP A 77 6.21 -5.27 0.14
C TRP A 77 6.70 -4.77 -1.20
N VAL A 78 5.74 -4.52 -2.09
CA VAL A 78 5.95 -3.86 -3.37
C VAL A 78 4.99 -2.68 -3.49
N SER A 79 5.47 -1.57 -4.04
CA SER A 79 4.62 -0.42 -4.34
C SER A 79 4.87 0.11 -5.74
N LEU A 80 3.79 0.53 -6.39
CA LEU A 80 3.82 1.23 -7.66
C LEU A 80 3.22 2.61 -7.46
N VAL A 81 3.85 3.64 -8.01
CA VAL A 81 3.30 5.00 -7.99
C VAL A 81 3.29 5.56 -9.40
N SER A 82 2.11 5.96 -9.87
CA SER A 82 1.95 6.70 -11.13
C SER A 82 0.59 7.39 -11.19
N ALA A 83 0.51 8.47 -11.96
CA ALA A 83 -0.78 9.06 -12.33
C ALA A 83 -1.56 8.19 -13.34
N GLU A 84 -0.89 7.20 -13.95
CA GLU A 84 -1.48 6.34 -14.99
C GLU A 84 -2.01 5.01 -14.44
N LEU A 85 -1.88 4.72 -13.13
CA LEU A 85 -2.38 3.45 -12.57
C LEU A 85 -3.92 3.44 -12.56
N THR A 86 -4.50 2.55 -13.36
CA THR A 86 -5.94 2.30 -13.39
C THR A 86 -6.33 1.20 -12.39
N PRO A 87 -7.61 1.14 -11.96
CA PRO A 87 -8.12 0.03 -11.16
C PRO A 87 -7.92 -1.34 -11.84
N GLU A 88 -8.07 -1.41 -13.15
CA GLU A 88 -7.95 -2.63 -13.96
C GLU A 88 -6.50 -3.13 -13.99
N PHE A 89 -5.54 -2.22 -14.15
CA PHE A 89 -4.12 -2.54 -14.06
C PHE A 89 -3.77 -3.04 -12.66
N CYS A 90 -4.22 -2.34 -11.61
CA CYS A 90 -3.98 -2.73 -10.22
C CYS A 90 -4.52 -4.13 -9.92
N GLY A 91 -5.74 -4.44 -10.38
CA GLY A 91 -6.33 -5.78 -10.25
C GLY A 91 -5.57 -6.85 -11.04
N THR A 92 -5.07 -6.51 -12.22
CA THR A 92 -4.20 -7.42 -12.99
C THR A 92 -2.92 -7.73 -12.26
N PHE A 93 -2.23 -6.72 -11.72
CA PHE A 93 -1.00 -6.92 -10.97
C PHE A 93 -1.23 -7.68 -9.66
N ALA A 94 -2.32 -7.40 -8.93
CA ALA A 94 -2.72 -8.16 -7.74
C ALA A 94 -2.97 -9.65 -8.07
N ARG A 95 -3.62 -9.96 -9.20
CA ARG A 95 -3.82 -11.34 -9.65
C ARG A 95 -2.50 -12.05 -9.97
N GLU A 96 -1.57 -11.39 -10.68
CA GLU A 96 -0.26 -11.97 -10.96
C GLU A 96 0.55 -12.23 -9.68
N LEU A 97 0.56 -11.29 -8.73
CA LEU A 97 1.18 -11.50 -7.42
C LEU A 97 0.53 -12.67 -6.65
N SER A 98 -0.80 -12.79 -6.68
CA SER A 98 -1.54 -13.88 -6.03
C SER A 98 -1.12 -15.26 -6.56
N ARG A 99 -0.90 -15.40 -7.87
CA ARG A 99 -0.47 -16.68 -8.50
C ARG A 99 0.86 -17.20 -7.96
N THR A 100 1.73 -16.32 -7.46
CA THR A 100 3.01 -16.72 -6.85
C THR A 100 2.87 -17.19 -5.40
N SER A 101 1.65 -17.20 -4.84
CA SER A 101 1.39 -17.46 -3.41
C SER A 101 2.14 -16.52 -2.46
N SER A 102 2.63 -15.38 -2.97
CA SER A 102 3.32 -14.36 -2.19
C SER A 102 2.36 -13.30 -1.64
N LEU A 103 1.27 -12.98 -2.34
CA LEU A 103 0.36 -11.91 -1.93
C LEU A 103 -0.35 -12.22 -0.61
N VAL A 104 -0.25 -11.28 0.34
CA VAL A 104 -1.08 -11.25 1.56
C VAL A 104 -2.28 -10.34 1.30
N MET A 105 -2.00 -9.08 1.01
CA MET A 105 -3.03 -8.09 0.67
C MET A 105 -2.47 -7.03 -0.28
N ALA A 106 -3.35 -6.34 -0.99
CA ALA A 106 -3.01 -5.14 -1.74
C ALA A 106 -4.06 -4.05 -1.53
N ALA A 107 -3.67 -2.80 -1.71
CA ALA A 107 -4.56 -1.64 -1.63
C ALA A 107 -4.16 -0.57 -2.66
N VAL A 108 -5.16 0.14 -3.17
CA VAL A 108 -4.98 1.34 -3.98
C VAL A 108 -5.26 2.58 -3.14
N LEU A 109 -4.31 3.51 -3.13
CA LEU A 109 -4.24 4.68 -2.26
C LEU A 109 -3.98 5.94 -3.08
N ASP A 110 -4.46 7.08 -2.60
CA ASP A 110 -4.00 8.38 -3.08
C ASP A 110 -2.60 8.65 -2.49
N ARG A 111 -1.59 8.91 -3.34
CA ARG A 111 -0.19 9.05 -2.90
C ARG A 111 -0.02 10.18 -1.89
N ASP A 112 -0.62 11.34 -2.14
CA ASP A 112 -0.43 12.52 -1.28
C ASP A 112 -1.16 12.32 0.05
N TYR A 113 -2.41 11.86 -0.01
CA TYR A 113 -3.18 11.57 1.19
C TYR A 113 -2.52 10.47 2.05
N ASP A 114 -2.08 9.35 1.45
CA ASP A 114 -1.34 8.28 2.15
C ASP A 114 -0.08 8.84 2.84
N TYR A 115 0.68 9.71 2.17
CA TYR A 115 1.86 10.32 2.78
C TYR A 115 1.50 11.14 4.03
N TRP A 116 0.55 12.06 3.91
CA TRP A 116 0.20 12.98 5.01
C TRP A 116 -0.57 12.32 6.15
N GLN A 117 -1.29 11.22 5.89
CA GLN A 117 -1.90 10.43 6.96
C GLN A 117 -0.89 9.66 7.82
N ASN A 118 0.37 9.58 7.36
CA ASN A 118 1.44 8.79 7.98
C ASN A 118 2.69 9.60 8.33
N ALA A 119 2.67 10.92 8.12
CA ALA A 119 3.80 11.80 8.43
C ALA A 119 3.76 12.22 9.91
N GLU A 120 4.73 11.75 10.70
CA GLU A 120 4.88 12.13 12.12
C GLU A 120 5.90 13.27 12.32
N ASP A 121 6.83 13.46 11.37
CA ASP A 121 7.93 14.41 11.51
C ASP A 121 7.52 15.83 11.05
N THR A 122 7.61 16.80 11.96
CA THR A 122 7.33 18.21 11.68
C THR A 122 8.22 18.80 10.58
N LEU A 123 9.43 18.28 10.38
CA LEU A 123 10.34 18.71 9.31
C LEU A 123 9.76 18.40 7.93
N GLN A 124 9.03 17.29 7.77
CA GLN A 124 8.35 16.96 6.52
C GLN A 124 7.30 18.01 6.14
N TYR A 125 6.54 18.51 7.12
CA TYR A 125 5.55 19.57 6.93
C TYR A 125 6.22 20.90 6.59
N LYS A 126 7.27 21.29 7.33
CA LYS A 126 8.04 22.51 7.08
C LYS A 126 8.65 22.52 5.67
N ALA A 127 9.29 21.42 5.27
CA ALA A 127 9.88 21.28 3.95
C ALA A 127 8.85 21.39 2.82
N ALA A 128 7.61 20.95 3.05
CA ALA A 128 6.51 21.05 2.10
C ALA A 128 5.73 22.38 2.18
N GLY A 129 6.10 23.32 3.06
CA GLY A 129 5.36 24.56 3.28
C GLY A 129 3.96 24.36 3.85
N ARG A 130 3.70 23.22 4.51
CA ARG A 130 2.40 22.91 5.14
C ARG A 130 2.43 23.25 6.63
N SER A 131 1.39 23.90 7.12
CA SER A 131 1.25 24.17 8.55
C SER A 131 0.86 22.89 9.30
N HIS A 132 1.57 22.61 10.40
CA HIS A 132 1.25 21.53 11.35
C HIS A 132 0.80 22.06 12.72
N ALA A 133 0.61 23.38 12.87
CA ALA A 133 0.35 24.02 14.16
C ALA A 133 -0.97 23.59 14.84
N HIS A 134 -1.92 23.08 14.05
CA HIS A 134 -3.23 22.62 14.51
C HIS A 134 -3.28 21.09 14.71
N LEU A 135 -2.20 20.37 14.40
CA LEU A 135 -2.16 18.91 14.51
C LEU A 135 -1.86 18.50 15.95
N PRO A 136 -2.47 17.41 16.45
CA PRO A 136 -2.16 16.88 17.76
C PRO A 136 -0.69 16.43 17.80
N MET A 137 -0.04 16.65 18.94
CA MET A 137 1.36 16.29 19.17
C MET A 137 1.47 15.25 20.28
N LYS A 138 2.49 14.41 20.22
CA LYS A 138 2.86 13.46 21.29
C LYS A 138 4.38 13.37 21.41
N SER A 139 4.86 12.89 22.55
CA SER A 139 6.27 12.51 22.69
C SER A 139 6.61 11.30 21.81
N ASN A 140 7.80 11.30 21.21
CA ASN A 140 8.36 10.15 20.48
C ASN A 140 8.73 8.96 21.38
N GLY A 141 8.60 9.08 22.71
CA GLY A 141 8.87 8.00 23.67
C GLY A 141 10.36 7.68 23.86
N LEU A 142 11.27 8.46 23.27
CA LEU A 142 12.70 8.29 23.46
C LEU A 142 13.18 9.00 24.74
N PRO A 143 14.16 8.42 25.46
CA PRO A 143 14.72 9.06 26.65
C PRO A 143 15.48 10.34 26.29
N PRO A 144 15.64 11.28 27.25
CA PRO A 144 16.49 12.44 27.06
C PRO A 144 17.93 12.04 26.68
N PRO A 145 18.62 12.80 25.80
CA PRO A 145 18.21 14.05 25.14
C PRO A 145 17.50 13.84 23.79
N LEU A 146 17.12 12.61 23.44
CA LEU A 146 16.50 12.27 22.16
C LEU A 146 14.97 12.49 22.14
N THR A 147 14.40 12.93 23.26
CA THR A 147 12.98 13.24 23.39
C THR A 147 12.61 14.39 22.45
N GLN A 148 11.58 14.16 21.61
CA GLN A 148 11.06 15.14 20.67
C GLN A 148 9.55 15.01 20.57
N ASP A 149 8.88 16.12 20.27
CA ASP A 149 7.46 16.11 19.92
C ASP A 149 7.29 15.76 18.44
N VAL A 150 6.44 14.78 18.20
CA VAL A 150 6.05 14.31 16.86
C VAL A 150 4.54 14.47 16.70
N ILE A 151 4.09 14.55 15.44
CA ILE A 151 2.67 14.63 15.13
C ILE A 151 2.01 13.30 15.49
N ASP A 152 0.91 13.37 16.25
CA ASP A 152 0.15 12.19 16.59
C ASP A 152 -0.83 11.80 15.49
N ILE A 153 -0.44 10.80 14.69
CA ILE A 153 -1.29 10.21 13.65
C ILE A 153 -2.22 9.11 14.16
N SER A 154 -2.27 8.84 15.47
CA SER A 154 -3.04 7.71 16.05
C SER A 154 -4.52 7.70 15.65
N SER A 155 -5.09 8.88 15.44
CA SER A 155 -6.50 9.08 15.08
C SER A 155 -6.74 9.23 13.57
N ASN A 156 -5.68 9.26 12.76
CA ASN A 156 -5.78 9.44 11.32
C ASN A 156 -6.49 8.24 10.68
N PRO A 157 -7.57 8.45 9.91
CA PRO A 157 -8.31 7.35 9.26
C PRO A 157 -7.44 6.59 8.25
N GLY A 158 -6.58 7.28 7.50
CA GLY A 158 -5.71 6.68 6.48
C GLY A 158 -4.34 6.20 6.99
N ARG A 159 -4.10 6.20 8.32
CA ARG A 159 -2.81 5.74 8.88
C ARG A 159 -2.54 4.29 8.55
N ARG A 160 -1.27 3.90 8.52
CA ARG A 160 -0.83 2.51 8.34
C ARG A 160 -0.18 2.03 9.61
N ILE A 161 -0.39 0.76 9.94
CA ILE A 161 0.27 0.14 11.09
C ILE A 161 0.98 -1.11 10.63
N VAL A 162 2.29 -1.17 10.89
CA VAL A 162 3.10 -2.33 10.56
C VAL A 162 2.91 -3.40 11.64
N LYS A 163 2.39 -4.56 11.24
CA LYS A 163 2.25 -5.76 12.09
C LYS A 163 3.23 -6.83 11.61
N SER A 164 3.28 -7.95 12.33
CA SER A 164 4.04 -9.12 11.86
C SER A 164 3.28 -9.76 10.71
N GLY A 165 3.90 -9.85 9.53
CA GLY A 165 3.33 -10.47 8.33
C GLY A 165 2.39 -9.60 7.50
N PHE A 166 1.93 -8.46 8.02
CA PHE A 166 1.03 -7.58 7.27
C PHE A 166 1.08 -6.11 7.71
N PHE A 167 0.43 -5.25 6.92
CA PHE A 167 0.14 -3.88 7.30
C PHE A 167 -1.37 -3.70 7.49
N GLU A 168 -1.77 -2.92 8.49
CA GLU A 168 -3.14 -2.45 8.58
C GLU A 168 -3.34 -1.22 7.68
N ILE A 169 -3.73 -1.46 6.43
CA ILE A 169 -3.97 -0.44 5.40
C ILE A 169 -5.43 -0.53 4.94
N VAL A 170 -6.06 0.64 4.76
CA VAL A 170 -7.38 0.76 4.16
C VAL A 170 -7.27 1.63 2.92
N GLY A 171 -7.62 1.06 1.76
CA GLY A 171 -7.76 1.79 0.50
C GLY A 171 -9.20 1.73 0.01
N TYR A 172 -9.52 2.49 -1.04
CA TYR A 172 -10.85 2.40 -1.66
C TYR A 172 -11.01 1.10 -2.46
N LEU A 173 -9.90 0.53 -2.95
CA LEU A 173 -9.86 -0.74 -3.66
C LEU A 173 -8.77 -1.60 -3.03
N MET A 174 -9.14 -2.81 -2.64
CA MET A 174 -8.27 -3.71 -1.88
C MET A 174 -8.42 -5.15 -2.36
N TRP A 175 -7.39 -5.95 -2.15
CA TRP A 175 -7.38 -7.39 -2.40
C TRP A 175 -6.85 -8.13 -1.19
N PHE A 176 -7.46 -9.27 -0.87
CA PHE A 176 -7.09 -10.10 0.26
C PHE A 176 -7.02 -11.57 -0.16
N THR A 177 -5.98 -12.27 0.28
CA THR A 177 -5.87 -13.73 0.14
C THR A 177 -6.22 -14.43 1.45
N ASP A 178 -6.38 -15.76 1.44
CA ASP A 178 -6.57 -16.55 2.67
C ASP A 178 -5.43 -16.37 3.68
N VAL A 179 -4.23 -16.00 3.21
CA VAL A 179 -3.09 -15.68 4.07
C VAL A 179 -3.41 -14.46 4.95
N PHE A 180 -4.06 -13.44 4.40
CA PHE A 180 -4.46 -12.26 5.15
C PHE A 180 -5.46 -12.61 6.27
N TRP A 181 -6.52 -13.33 5.92
CA TRP A 181 -7.58 -13.70 6.88
C TRP A 181 -7.03 -14.55 8.03
N ASN A 182 -6.11 -15.47 7.72
CA ASN A 182 -5.43 -16.27 8.74
C ASN A 182 -4.51 -15.44 9.64
N LEU A 183 -3.87 -14.39 9.11
CA LEU A 183 -2.98 -13.52 9.88
C LEU A 183 -3.75 -12.54 10.78
N THR A 184 -4.89 -12.02 10.33
CA THR A 184 -5.71 -11.09 11.12
C THR A 184 -6.62 -11.80 12.10
N GLY A 185 -6.97 -13.07 11.84
CA GLY A 185 -7.93 -13.83 12.64
C GLY A 185 -9.37 -13.32 12.51
N VAL A 186 -9.62 -12.43 11.55
CA VAL A 186 -10.94 -11.85 11.28
C VAL A 186 -11.71 -12.77 10.33
N ASP A 187 -13.00 -12.95 10.61
CA ASP A 187 -13.90 -13.64 9.71
C ASP A 187 -14.12 -12.82 8.43
N LYS A 188 -13.75 -13.39 7.28
CA LYS A 188 -14.00 -12.83 5.95
C LYS A 188 -15.48 -12.44 5.76
N ALA A 189 -16.41 -13.17 6.37
CA ALA A 189 -17.84 -12.87 6.26
C ALA A 189 -18.21 -11.51 6.89
N ALA A 190 -17.41 -10.99 7.83
CA ALA A 190 -17.65 -9.69 8.45
C ALA A 190 -17.62 -8.54 7.43
N MET A 191 -16.91 -8.71 6.30
CA MET A 191 -16.88 -7.71 5.23
C MET A 191 -18.26 -7.46 4.60
N TYR A 192 -19.13 -8.48 4.54
CA TYR A 192 -20.49 -8.32 4.02
C TYR A 192 -21.39 -7.45 4.91
N SER A 193 -20.95 -7.12 6.13
CA SER A 193 -21.64 -6.15 6.98
C SER A 193 -21.41 -4.68 6.55
N VAL A 194 -20.49 -4.41 5.62
CA VAL A 194 -20.18 -3.06 5.12
C VAL A 194 -20.91 -2.81 3.80
N SER A 195 -22.14 -2.30 3.88
CA SER A 195 -23.03 -2.02 2.73
C SER A 195 -22.42 -1.11 1.64
N GLU A 196 -21.46 -0.27 2.01
CA GLU A 196 -20.77 0.66 1.11
C GLU A 196 -19.68 -0.03 0.27
N CYS A 197 -19.47 -1.34 0.48
CA CYS A 197 -18.48 -2.13 -0.22
C CYS A 197 -19.11 -3.10 -1.22
N THR A 198 -18.54 -3.12 -2.41
CA THR A 198 -18.74 -4.22 -3.36
C THR A 198 -17.65 -5.26 -3.14
N ILE A 199 -18.04 -6.52 -2.93
CA ILE A 199 -17.13 -7.63 -2.68
C ILE A 199 -17.26 -8.63 -3.84
N THR A 200 -16.14 -8.95 -4.48
CA THR A 200 -16.08 -9.94 -5.56
C THR A 200 -14.89 -10.87 -5.38
N GLU A 201 -14.97 -12.07 -5.92
CA GLU A 201 -13.84 -12.98 -6.03
C GLU A 201 -13.27 -12.88 -7.46
N GLU A 202 -12.06 -12.34 -7.59
CA GLU A 202 -11.43 -12.10 -8.91
C GLU A 202 -10.62 -13.30 -9.43
N ALA A 203 -10.21 -14.17 -8.52
CA ALA A 203 -9.54 -15.43 -8.76
C ALA A 203 -9.74 -16.32 -7.52
N PRO A 204 -9.55 -17.66 -7.62
CA PRO A 204 -9.70 -18.55 -6.47
C PRO A 204 -8.90 -18.06 -5.26
N GLY A 205 -9.59 -17.75 -4.16
CA GLY A 205 -8.99 -17.28 -2.91
C GLY A 205 -8.50 -15.82 -2.94
N LEU A 206 -8.80 -15.04 -3.99
CA LEU A 206 -8.47 -13.63 -4.10
C LEU A 206 -9.73 -12.77 -4.08
N ILE A 207 -9.94 -12.09 -2.96
CA ILE A 207 -11.14 -11.30 -2.70
C ILE A 207 -10.84 -9.83 -2.93
N ARG A 208 -11.54 -9.23 -3.90
CA ARG A 208 -11.53 -7.80 -4.17
C ARG A 208 -12.63 -7.14 -3.34
N VAL A 209 -12.25 -6.08 -2.63
CA VAL A 209 -13.17 -5.21 -1.89
C VAL A 209 -13.03 -3.82 -2.48
N GLN A 210 -14.15 -3.25 -2.93
CA GLN A 210 -14.20 -1.87 -3.41
C GLN A 210 -15.14 -1.05 -2.52
N ALA A 211 -14.58 -0.12 -1.76
CA ALA A 211 -15.27 0.84 -0.92
C ALA A 211 -15.55 2.13 -1.72
N GLY A 212 -16.81 2.36 -2.08
CA GLY A 212 -17.20 3.51 -2.90
C GLY A 212 -16.64 3.48 -4.34
N ASN A 213 -16.46 4.66 -4.93
CA ASN A 213 -16.09 4.83 -6.35
C ASN A 213 -14.90 5.77 -6.59
N LYS A 214 -14.21 6.22 -5.54
CA LYS A 214 -13.06 7.13 -5.63
C LYS A 214 -12.03 6.82 -4.55
N LEU A 215 -10.78 7.24 -4.80
CA LEU A 215 -9.71 7.22 -3.81
C LEU A 215 -10.13 7.98 -2.56
N PHE A 216 -9.79 7.43 -1.39
CA PHE A 216 -9.82 8.21 -0.14
C PHE A 216 -8.79 9.32 -0.23
N SER A 217 -9.25 10.55 0.01
CA SER A 217 -8.42 11.75 -0.01
C SER A 217 -8.80 12.78 1.06
N SER A 218 -9.76 12.45 1.94
CA SER A 218 -10.15 13.27 3.09
C SER A 218 -10.06 12.48 4.39
N ALA A 219 -9.58 13.17 5.44
CA ALA A 219 -9.55 12.67 6.81
C ALA A 219 -10.83 13.03 7.59
N GLU A 220 -11.84 13.61 6.91
CA GLU A 220 -13.09 14.07 7.49
C GLU A 220 -14.32 13.51 6.75
N GLY A 221 -15.50 13.66 7.35
CA GLY A 221 -16.78 13.29 6.75
C GLY A 221 -16.94 11.79 6.52
N GLU A 222 -17.66 11.42 5.46
CA GLU A 222 -18.00 10.02 5.16
C GLU A 222 -16.76 9.16 4.84
N GLU A 223 -15.76 9.72 4.16
CA GLU A 223 -14.52 8.98 3.84
C GLU A 223 -13.80 8.54 5.12
N ALA A 224 -13.74 9.41 6.14
CA ALA A 224 -13.14 9.08 7.42
C ALA A 224 -13.93 8.03 8.18
N ARG A 225 -15.26 8.14 8.19
CA ARG A 225 -16.16 7.16 8.85
C ARG A 225 -16.03 5.79 8.20
N LEU A 226 -16.02 5.73 6.87
CA LEU A 226 -15.87 4.48 6.13
C LEU A 226 -14.49 3.85 6.35
N GLN A 227 -13.40 4.64 6.32
CA GLN A 227 -12.05 4.14 6.61
C GLN A 227 -11.96 3.56 8.04
N LYS A 228 -12.55 4.23 9.04
CA LYS A 228 -12.58 3.74 10.43
C LYS A 228 -13.37 2.43 10.54
N ARG A 229 -14.57 2.37 9.96
CA ARG A 229 -15.40 1.16 9.94
C ARG A 229 -14.71 -0.01 9.24
N LEU A 230 -14.10 0.24 8.08
CA LEU A 230 -13.32 -0.77 7.36
C LEU A 230 -12.15 -1.29 8.20
N ARG A 231 -11.45 -0.39 8.91
CA ARG A 231 -10.36 -0.79 9.80
C ARG A 231 -10.85 -1.70 10.92
N GLU A 232 -11.96 -1.37 11.56
CA GLU A 232 -12.55 -2.21 12.60
C GLU A 232 -12.97 -3.58 12.08
N VAL A 233 -13.55 -3.63 10.87
CA VAL A 233 -13.98 -4.89 10.26
C VAL A 233 -12.78 -5.73 9.82
N LEU A 234 -11.77 -5.13 9.18
CA LEU A 234 -10.62 -5.85 8.61
C LEU A 234 -9.57 -6.28 9.64
N PHE A 235 -9.47 -5.56 10.76
CA PHE A 235 -8.37 -5.73 11.73
C PHE A 235 -8.85 -5.88 13.17
N GLY A 236 -10.17 -5.90 13.41
CA GLY A 236 -10.77 -5.97 14.73
C GLY A 236 -10.94 -4.62 15.41
N LYS A 237 -11.79 -4.58 16.45
CA LYS A 237 -11.91 -3.42 17.34
C LYS A 237 -10.66 -3.35 18.23
N ARG A 238 -10.18 -2.13 18.43
CA ARG A 238 -9.04 -1.83 19.31
C ARG A 238 -9.52 -1.30 20.65
#